data_AF-A0A2N4S942-F1
#
_entry.id   AF-A0A2N4S942-F1
#
_cell.length_a   1.000
_cell.length_b   1.000
_cell.length_c   1.000
_cell.angle_alpha   90.00
_cell.angle_beta   90.00
_cell.angle_gamma   90.00
#
_symmetry.space_group_name_H-M   'P 1'
#
loop_
_entity.id
_entity.type
_entity.pdbx_description
1 polymer ?
#
loop_
_entity_poly.entity_id
_entity_poly.type
_entity_poly.pdbx_seq_one_letter_code
_entity_poly.pdbx_strand_id
1 'polypeptide(L)'
;MKKLWDNITASDVKKAIEMFDKKPGNYPEPRNTFLIFNDKKYPAKHIRGLAYYVANKKEISKSEYSGGQETANFFKKLGFSVQYKKETLKPTETLRQISKPTKQIEPQKMTSKKLNVVSQKNAIQCGNHKIARLVVTGKQYDKDGNPNFKKLEKLIEKFLSTEFGKNHFEFILTPGGFLTFEFPAELQRDLDISKAEKQNIPQLQKAANNVITDFFGGLQSTVFKKLKETADFFTIGIDGFNPTNDQSIELVAVYDLGKEKVTNWTGKFYPTEGQKKDLIKINNLDTHFIELNNQKIVILGCHDLNVFSPRGQAAANPNGWKKQLADKFKVYCKEFNPEIILQHPHWTDTPNIWNVAWRTVEKELPNVKHFASGIKYYNKNGDVRGDIDKVLEKTKKGDVIDFYYD
;
A
#
# COMPACT_ATOMS: atom_id res chain seq x y z
N MET A 1 20.16 6.12 13.40
CA MET A 1 20.15 5.13 14.50
C MET A 1 20.40 3.68 14.08
N LYS A 2 19.88 3.20 12.92
CA LYS A 2 20.06 1.80 12.45
C LYS A 2 21.53 1.33 12.43
N LYS A 3 22.46 2.20 12.00
CA LYS A 3 23.91 1.93 11.94
C LYS A 3 24.58 1.58 13.29
N LEU A 4 23.99 1.96 14.44
CA LEU A 4 24.55 1.71 15.79
C LEU A 4 24.03 0.42 16.44
N TRP A 5 23.10 -0.28 15.79
CA TRP A 5 22.67 -1.61 16.23
C TRP A 5 23.42 -2.72 15.50
N ASP A 6 23.86 -2.45 14.27
CA ASP A 6 24.56 -3.40 13.41
C ASP A 6 26.04 -3.64 13.82
N ASN A 7 26.62 -2.77 14.65
CA ASN A 7 27.97 -2.91 15.17
C ASN A 7 28.07 -3.72 16.48
N ILE A 8 26.94 -4.13 17.06
CA ILE A 8 26.93 -4.92 18.30
C ILE A 8 27.27 -6.37 17.97
N THR A 9 28.25 -6.92 18.69
CA THR A 9 28.76 -8.28 18.51
C THR A 9 28.29 -9.22 19.61
N ALA A 10 28.51 -10.52 19.43
CA ALA A 10 28.26 -11.51 20.49
C ALA A 10 29.12 -11.28 21.74
N SER A 11 30.30 -10.67 21.60
CA SER A 11 31.17 -10.31 22.74
C SER A 11 30.53 -9.23 23.61
N ASP A 12 29.88 -8.25 22.98
CA ASP A 12 29.20 -7.16 23.69
C ASP A 12 28.00 -7.67 24.49
N VAL A 13 27.27 -8.66 23.94
CA VAL A 13 26.18 -9.34 24.65
C VAL A 13 26.70 -10.11 25.86
N LYS A 14 27.82 -10.84 25.75
CA LYS A 14 28.42 -11.56 26.90
C LYS A 14 28.85 -10.59 28.00
N LYS A 15 29.50 -9.48 27.65
CA LYS A 15 29.84 -8.41 28.60
C LYS A 15 28.60 -7.78 29.26
N ALA A 16 27.52 -7.60 28.50
CA ALA A 16 26.26 -7.11 29.04
C ALA A 16 25.64 -8.07 30.07
N ILE A 17 25.77 -9.38 29.86
CA ILE A 17 25.36 -10.41 30.84
C ILE A 17 26.24 -10.33 32.10
N GLU A 18 27.56 -10.22 31.96
CA GLU A 18 28.47 -10.06 33.11
C GLU A 18 28.16 -8.79 33.92
N MET A 19 27.88 -7.67 33.25
CA MET A 19 27.46 -6.43 33.91
C MET A 19 26.14 -6.61 34.68
N PHE A 20 25.19 -7.32 34.08
CA PHE A 20 23.91 -7.61 34.68
C PHE A 20 24.05 -8.50 35.94
N ASP A 21 24.90 -9.53 35.89
CA ASP A 21 25.14 -10.43 37.01
C ASP A 21 25.87 -9.75 38.18
N LYS A 22 26.78 -8.80 37.89
CA LYS A 22 27.51 -8.04 38.94
C LYS A 22 26.63 -7.00 39.64
N LYS A 23 25.69 -6.39 38.93
CA LYS A 23 24.80 -5.37 39.49
C LYS A 23 23.44 -5.44 38.79
N PRO A 24 22.52 -6.30 39.27
CA PRO A 24 21.17 -6.34 38.74
C PRO A 24 20.49 -4.99 39.03
N GLY A 25 20.33 -4.17 38.00
CA GLY A 25 19.62 -2.89 38.10
C GLY A 25 18.11 -3.08 38.25
N ASN A 26 17.38 -2.00 38.48
CA ASN A 26 15.92 -2.04 38.49
C ASN A 26 15.39 -2.14 37.04
N TYR A 27 14.74 -3.25 36.69
CA TYR A 27 14.12 -3.45 35.37
C TYR A 27 12.72 -4.03 35.50
N PRO A 28 11.79 -3.66 34.61
CA PRO A 28 10.45 -4.24 34.63
C PRO A 28 10.50 -5.72 34.25
N GLU A 29 9.72 -6.54 34.95
CA GLU A 29 9.66 -7.99 34.73
C GLU A 29 9.38 -8.34 33.26
N PRO A 30 10.25 -9.14 32.62
CA PRO A 30 10.08 -9.55 31.23
C PRO A 30 8.87 -10.48 31.08
N ARG A 31 7.90 -10.08 30.26
CA ARG A 31 6.65 -10.84 30.10
C ARG A 31 6.77 -12.06 29.19
N ASN A 32 7.45 -11.94 28.04
CA ASN A 32 7.33 -12.93 26.95
C ASN A 32 8.64 -13.22 26.18
N THR A 33 9.79 -12.64 26.56
CA THR A 33 11.03 -12.78 25.78
C THR A 33 12.25 -12.85 26.69
N PHE A 34 12.98 -13.96 26.62
CA PHE A 34 14.14 -14.25 27.47
C PHE A 34 15.33 -14.67 26.62
N LEU A 35 16.51 -14.11 26.93
CA LEU A 35 17.78 -14.61 26.41
C LEU A 35 18.19 -15.82 27.25
N ILE A 36 18.61 -16.91 26.61
CA ILE A 36 19.14 -18.11 27.28
C ILE A 36 20.66 -18.14 27.07
N PHE A 37 21.41 -18.13 28.18
CA PHE A 37 22.87 -18.23 28.16
C PHE A 37 23.34 -19.02 29.39
N ASN A 38 24.15 -20.06 29.17
CA ASN A 38 24.58 -21.02 30.22
C ASN A 38 23.41 -21.52 31.08
N ASP A 39 22.34 -21.99 30.42
CA ASP A 39 21.11 -22.51 31.04
C ASP A 39 20.33 -21.54 31.96
N LYS A 40 20.76 -20.27 32.04
CA LYS A 40 20.09 -19.20 32.78
C LYS A 40 19.28 -18.30 31.84
N LYS A 41 18.12 -17.84 32.34
CA LYS A 41 17.23 -16.89 31.64
C LYS A 41 17.52 -15.46 32.04
N TYR A 42 17.64 -14.59 31.05
CA TYR A 42 17.89 -13.16 31.23
C TYR A 42 16.79 -12.31 30.58
N PRO A 43 16.48 -11.12 31.13
CA PRO A 43 15.52 -10.17 30.56
C PRO A 43 16.02 -9.66 29.20
N ALA A 44 15.51 -10.22 28.10
CA ALA A 44 16.09 -10.04 26.77
C ALA A 44 16.19 -8.56 26.36
N LYS A 45 15.13 -7.78 26.58
CA LYS A 45 15.12 -6.33 26.28
C LYS A 45 16.18 -5.58 27.09
N HIS A 46 16.37 -5.95 28.35
CA HIS A 46 17.32 -5.24 29.19
C HIS A 46 18.76 -5.55 28.80
N ILE A 47 19.08 -6.84 28.59
CA ILE A 47 20.40 -7.26 28.07
C ILE A 47 20.71 -6.62 26.72
N ARG A 48 19.71 -6.48 25.83
CA ARG A 48 19.90 -5.84 24.53
C ARG A 48 20.28 -4.35 24.65
N GLY A 49 19.68 -3.64 25.60
CA GLY A 49 20.04 -2.24 25.89
C GLY A 49 21.44 -2.11 26.49
N LEU A 50 21.81 -3.02 27.39
CA LEU A 50 23.17 -3.07 27.94
C LEU A 50 24.21 -3.38 26.86
N ALA A 51 23.92 -4.30 25.94
CA ALA A 51 24.81 -4.61 24.82
C ALA A 51 25.01 -3.39 23.90
N TYR A 52 23.96 -2.60 23.69
CA TYR A 52 24.06 -1.33 22.97
C TYR A 52 25.00 -0.34 23.67
N TYR A 53 24.87 -0.20 24.99
CA TYR A 53 25.76 0.64 25.79
C TYR A 53 27.21 0.15 25.75
N VAL A 54 27.44 -1.16 25.86
CA VAL A 54 28.78 -1.75 25.81
C VAL A 54 29.48 -1.41 24.49
N ALA A 55 28.78 -1.58 23.37
CA ALA A 55 29.31 -1.38 22.03
C ALA A 55 29.48 0.10 21.65
N ASN A 56 28.54 0.97 22.06
CA ASN A 56 28.47 2.35 21.58
C ASN A 56 28.86 3.41 22.63
N LYS A 57 29.04 3.02 23.89
CA LYS A 57 29.25 3.92 25.04
C LYS A 57 28.16 4.99 25.18
N LYS A 58 26.95 4.68 24.71
CA LYS A 58 25.78 5.57 24.74
C LYS A 58 24.59 4.84 25.35
N GLU A 59 23.89 5.51 26.23
CA GLU A 59 22.60 5.02 26.72
C GLU A 59 21.52 5.20 25.64
N ILE A 60 20.61 4.24 25.57
CA ILE A 60 19.47 4.26 24.67
C ILE A 60 18.19 4.15 25.48
N SER A 61 17.20 4.97 25.16
CA SER A 61 15.94 4.93 25.89
C SER A 61 15.25 3.59 25.67
N LYS A 62 14.68 3.02 26.74
CA LYS A 62 13.89 1.78 26.66
C LYS A 62 12.66 1.91 25.74
N SER A 63 12.24 3.12 25.36
CA SER A 63 11.19 3.36 24.36
C SER A 63 11.67 3.24 22.91
N GLU A 64 12.98 3.35 22.66
CA GLU A 64 13.56 3.40 21.30
C GLU A 64 13.80 2.02 20.68
N TYR A 65 13.57 0.95 21.42
CA TYR A 65 13.71 -0.42 20.92
C TYR A 65 12.69 -1.38 21.55
N SER A 66 12.22 -2.36 20.77
CA SER A 66 11.16 -3.26 21.21
C SER A 66 11.71 -4.50 21.93
N GLY A 67 10.97 -5.03 22.90
CA GLY A 67 11.37 -6.21 23.68
C GLY A 67 10.88 -7.55 23.13
N GLY A 68 10.11 -7.55 22.03
CA GLY A 68 9.47 -8.74 21.47
C GLY A 68 10.32 -9.42 20.40
N GLN A 69 9.69 -9.78 19.27
CA GLN A 69 10.32 -10.55 18.19
C GLN A 69 11.60 -9.91 17.62
N GLU A 70 11.69 -8.57 17.58
CA GLU A 70 12.89 -7.86 17.14
C GLU A 70 14.10 -8.17 18.03
N THR A 71 13.89 -8.19 19.36
CA THR A 71 14.93 -8.55 20.33
C THR A 71 15.29 -10.04 20.22
N ALA A 72 14.31 -10.90 19.93
CA ALA A 72 14.60 -12.32 19.69
C ALA A 72 15.47 -12.53 18.44
N ASN A 73 15.12 -11.87 17.32
CA ASN A 73 15.88 -11.94 16.08
C ASN A 73 17.30 -11.36 16.23
N PHE A 74 17.45 -10.27 17.00
CA PHE A 74 18.74 -9.66 17.32
C PHE A 74 19.69 -10.68 17.97
N PHE A 75 19.25 -11.35 19.02
CA PHE A 75 20.08 -12.35 19.71
C PHE A 75 20.32 -13.61 18.87
N LYS A 76 19.31 -14.06 18.11
CA LYS A 76 19.45 -15.20 17.19
C LYS A 76 20.52 -14.95 16.13
N LYS A 77 20.56 -13.74 15.56
CA LYS A 77 21.59 -13.32 14.59
C LYS A 77 23.00 -13.35 15.19
N LEU A 78 23.12 -13.05 16.49
CA LEU A 78 24.39 -13.07 17.22
C LEU A 78 24.77 -14.44 17.80
N GLY A 79 24.01 -15.49 17.47
CA GLY A 79 24.33 -16.87 17.86
C GLY A 79 23.80 -17.30 19.22
N PHE A 80 22.83 -16.57 19.81
CA PHE A 80 22.25 -16.93 21.11
C PHE A 80 20.88 -17.60 20.98
N SER A 81 20.56 -18.45 21.95
CA SER A 81 19.24 -19.05 22.12
C SER A 81 18.28 -18.07 22.79
N VAL A 82 17.03 -18.01 22.33
CA VAL A 82 16.01 -17.09 22.88
C VAL A 82 14.71 -17.84 23.11
N GLN A 83 14.07 -17.62 24.25
CA GLN A 83 12.68 -18.02 24.47
C GLN A 83 11.74 -16.86 24.12
N TYR A 84 10.81 -17.07 23.18
CA TYR A 84 9.79 -16.10 22.80
C TYR A 84 8.41 -16.74 22.86
N LYS A 85 7.44 -16.13 23.57
CA LYS A 85 6.06 -16.67 23.71
C LYS A 85 5.99 -18.16 24.12
N LYS A 86 6.91 -18.59 25.01
CA LYS A 86 7.08 -19.99 25.48
C LYS A 86 7.69 -20.98 24.47
N GLU A 87 8.04 -20.54 23.27
CA GLU A 87 8.81 -21.34 22.30
C GLU A 87 10.31 -21.04 22.43
N THR A 88 11.14 -22.08 22.38
CA THR A 88 12.61 -21.94 22.39
C THR A 88 13.13 -21.88 20.95
N LEU A 89 13.70 -20.74 20.58
CA LEU A 89 14.31 -20.51 19.27
C LEU A 89 15.83 -20.71 19.38
N LYS A 90 16.37 -21.70 18.66
CA LYS A 90 17.81 -21.98 18.58
C LYS A 90 18.51 -21.07 17.55
N PRO A 91 19.83 -20.83 17.66
CA PRO A 91 20.61 -20.09 16.67
C PRO A 91 20.48 -20.64 15.26
N THR A 92 20.63 -19.79 14.24
CA THR A 92 20.71 -20.23 12.84
C THR A 92 22.13 -20.74 12.55
N GLU A 93 22.30 -22.03 12.30
CA GLU A 93 23.56 -22.59 11.82
C GLU A 93 23.93 -21.96 10.47
N THR A 94 25.04 -21.22 10.42
CA THR A 94 25.57 -20.64 9.18
C THR A 94 26.71 -21.53 8.69
N LEU A 95 26.44 -22.38 7.69
CA LEU A 95 27.47 -23.14 7.00
C LEU A 95 28.36 -22.18 6.21
N ARG A 96 29.65 -22.14 6.57
CA ARG A 96 30.72 -21.44 5.87
C ARG A 96 31.07 -22.16 4.56
N GLN A 97 31.43 -21.36 3.57
CA GLN A 97 31.92 -21.74 2.24
C GLN A 97 33.02 -22.82 2.28
N ILE A 98 32.91 -23.82 1.40
CA ILE A 98 34.05 -24.54 0.83
C ILE A 98 33.87 -24.60 -0.69
N SER A 99 34.92 -24.19 -1.39
CA SER A 99 35.10 -24.06 -2.82
C SER A 99 35.58 -25.36 -3.50
N LYS A 100 34.92 -25.73 -4.62
CA LYS A 100 35.39 -26.49 -5.83
C LYS A 100 36.01 -27.90 -5.62
N PRO A 101 35.98 -28.85 -6.60
CA PRO A 101 36.23 -28.62 -8.03
C PRO A 101 35.44 -29.44 -9.09
N THR A 102 35.59 -28.89 -10.29
CA THR A 102 35.42 -29.36 -11.68
C THR A 102 35.64 -30.86 -11.94
N LYS A 103 34.80 -31.46 -12.80
CA LYS A 103 35.19 -32.56 -13.70
C LYS A 103 34.51 -32.43 -15.07
N GLN A 104 35.36 -32.46 -16.10
CA GLN A 104 35.05 -32.50 -17.52
C GLN A 104 34.56 -33.89 -17.93
N ILE A 105 33.60 -33.99 -18.85
CA ILE A 105 33.53 -35.05 -19.87
C ILE A 105 32.99 -34.43 -21.18
N GLU A 106 33.69 -34.73 -22.28
CA GLU A 106 33.57 -34.25 -23.65
C GLU A 106 32.53 -35.05 -24.51
N PRO A 107 32.31 -34.71 -25.81
CA PRO A 107 30.99 -34.72 -26.46
C PRO A 107 30.71 -35.98 -27.29
N GLN A 108 29.42 -36.31 -27.49
CA GLN A 108 29.01 -37.29 -28.52
C GLN A 108 27.87 -36.79 -29.40
N LYS A 109 28.30 -36.44 -30.62
CA LYS A 109 27.71 -36.60 -31.97
C LYS A 109 26.18 -36.52 -32.16
N MET A 110 25.83 -35.56 -33.01
CA MET A 110 24.61 -35.49 -33.83
C MET A 110 24.33 -36.78 -34.61
N THR A 111 23.08 -37.22 -34.54
CA THR A 111 22.45 -38.00 -35.62
C THR A 111 21.12 -37.34 -36.00
N SER A 112 21.06 -36.93 -37.25
CA SER A 112 19.92 -36.37 -37.96
C SER A 112 18.78 -37.38 -38.13
N LYS A 113 17.56 -37.03 -37.71
CA LYS A 113 16.32 -37.53 -38.32
C LYS A 113 15.31 -36.39 -38.45
N LYS A 114 14.82 -36.20 -39.67
CA LYS A 114 13.80 -35.21 -40.06
C LYS A 114 12.41 -35.67 -39.61
N LEU A 115 11.68 -34.68 -39.09
CA LEU A 115 10.22 -34.47 -39.10
C LEU A 115 9.33 -35.40 -38.25
N ASN A 116 8.68 -34.81 -37.24
CA ASN A 116 7.22 -34.78 -37.26
C ASN A 116 6.62 -33.58 -36.53
N VAL A 117 5.61 -33.03 -37.19
CA VAL A 117 4.80 -31.86 -36.85
C VAL A 117 3.97 -32.14 -35.59
N VAL A 118 4.44 -31.69 -34.42
CA VAL A 118 3.56 -31.20 -33.33
C VAL A 118 4.39 -30.19 -32.53
N SER A 119 4.29 -28.91 -32.90
CA SER A 119 4.66 -27.80 -32.05
C SER A 119 3.74 -27.81 -30.82
N GLN A 120 4.17 -28.53 -29.78
CA GLN A 120 3.52 -28.48 -28.48
C GLN A 120 3.70 -27.07 -27.93
N LYS A 121 2.58 -26.35 -27.97
CA LYS A 121 2.28 -25.13 -27.25
C LYS A 121 2.79 -25.25 -25.81
N ASN A 122 3.91 -24.61 -25.49
CA ASN A 122 4.07 -24.03 -24.16
C ASN A 122 3.23 -22.75 -24.15
N ALA A 123 1.90 -22.91 -24.13
CA ALA A 123 1.04 -21.83 -23.68
C ALA A 123 1.34 -21.68 -22.19
N ILE A 124 2.20 -20.72 -21.85
CA ILE A 124 2.31 -20.24 -20.47
C ILE A 124 0.88 -19.89 -20.08
N GLN A 125 0.30 -20.63 -19.14
CA GLN A 125 -1.04 -20.37 -18.67
C GLN A 125 -1.03 -18.95 -18.07
N CYS A 126 -1.75 -18.02 -18.71
CA CYS A 126 -1.88 -16.67 -18.22
C CYS A 126 -2.61 -16.70 -16.87
N GLY A 127 -1.99 -16.17 -15.82
CA GLY A 127 -2.61 -16.03 -14.50
C GLY A 127 -3.72 -15.00 -14.55
N ASN A 128 -4.92 -15.34 -14.05
CA ASN A 128 -6.02 -14.38 -13.95
C ASN A 128 -6.09 -13.85 -12.53
N HIS A 129 -5.98 -12.54 -12.39
CA HIS A 129 -5.94 -11.84 -11.12
C HIS A 129 -7.03 -10.76 -11.02
N LYS A 130 -7.49 -10.46 -9.80
CA LYS A 130 -8.49 -9.41 -9.57
C LYS A 130 -7.89 -8.02 -9.66
N ILE A 131 -6.86 -7.73 -8.86
CA ILE A 131 -6.35 -6.36 -8.71
C ILE A 131 -4.83 -6.33 -8.94
N ALA A 132 -4.39 -5.55 -9.91
CA ALA A 132 -3.02 -5.02 -9.97
C ALA A 132 -3.00 -3.65 -9.29
N ARG A 133 -2.23 -3.50 -8.20
CA ARG A 133 -2.07 -2.23 -7.51
C ARG A 133 -0.78 -1.55 -7.95
N LEU A 134 -0.91 -0.46 -8.71
CA LEU A 134 0.23 0.38 -9.08
C LEU A 134 0.54 1.33 -7.92
N VAL A 135 1.70 1.10 -7.31
CA VAL A 135 2.19 1.84 -6.16
C VAL A 135 3.18 2.89 -6.64
N VAL A 136 2.95 4.13 -6.23
CA VAL A 136 3.80 5.27 -6.54
C VAL A 136 4.50 5.78 -5.29
N THR A 137 5.57 6.55 -5.47
CA THR A 137 6.32 7.20 -4.40
C THR A 137 6.40 8.70 -4.66
N GLY A 138 7.07 9.46 -3.80
CA GLY A 138 7.36 10.88 -4.05
C GLY A 138 8.15 11.11 -5.35
N LYS A 139 8.83 10.09 -5.91
CA LYS A 139 9.63 10.22 -7.13
C LYS A 139 8.78 10.51 -8.37
N GLN A 140 7.52 10.06 -8.40
CA GLN A 140 6.60 10.26 -9.52
C GLN A 140 5.93 11.64 -9.51
N TYR A 141 6.22 12.47 -8.51
CA TYR A 141 5.60 13.77 -8.31
C TYR A 141 6.67 14.85 -8.13
N ASP A 142 6.30 16.10 -8.41
CA ASP A 142 7.12 17.24 -8.03
C ASP A 142 6.96 17.57 -6.53
N LYS A 143 7.66 18.62 -6.09
CA LYS A 143 7.63 19.10 -4.69
C LYS A 143 6.25 19.61 -4.25
N ASP A 144 5.43 20.05 -5.20
CA ASP A 144 4.10 20.62 -4.97
C ASP A 144 3.02 19.52 -5.04
N GLY A 145 3.42 18.29 -5.37
CA GLY A 145 2.58 17.11 -5.42
C GLY A 145 1.95 16.87 -6.79
N ASN A 146 2.35 17.61 -7.83
CA ASN A 146 1.85 17.41 -9.19
C ASN A 146 2.51 16.18 -9.84
N PRO A 147 1.74 15.38 -10.58
CA PRO A 147 2.22 14.16 -11.22
C PRO A 147 3.20 14.48 -12.37
N ASN A 148 4.28 13.72 -12.45
CA ASN A 148 5.16 13.70 -13.61
C ASN A 148 4.72 12.61 -14.58
N PHE A 149 4.01 13.00 -15.66
CA PHE A 149 3.38 12.05 -16.58
C PHE A 149 4.38 11.07 -17.21
N LYS A 150 5.59 11.52 -17.58
CA LYS A 150 6.63 10.63 -18.13
C LYS A 150 7.05 9.55 -17.14
N LYS A 151 7.09 9.86 -15.84
CA LYS A 151 7.42 8.86 -14.80
C LYS A 151 6.27 7.91 -14.53
N LEU A 152 5.02 8.36 -14.66
CA LEU A 152 3.84 7.51 -14.56
C LEU A 152 3.71 6.57 -15.77
N GLU A 153 3.96 7.07 -16.98
CA GLU A 153 4.07 6.25 -18.19
C GLU A 153 5.14 5.17 -18.02
N LYS A 154 6.34 5.55 -17.56
CA LYS A 154 7.41 4.60 -17.29
C LYS A 154 7.04 3.55 -16.24
N LEU A 155 6.22 3.88 -15.25
CA LEU A 155 5.70 2.90 -14.28
C LEU A 155 4.81 1.86 -14.99
N ILE A 156 3.91 2.31 -15.88
CA ILE A 156 3.06 1.43 -16.69
C ILE A 156 3.91 0.56 -17.62
N GLU A 157 4.90 1.12 -18.31
CA GLU A 157 5.83 0.36 -19.15
C GLU A 157 6.54 -0.74 -18.36
N LYS A 158 7.01 -0.43 -17.15
CA LYS A 158 7.69 -1.39 -16.29
C LYS A 158 6.75 -2.48 -15.80
N PHE A 159 5.53 -2.12 -15.41
CA PHE A 159 4.47 -3.07 -15.07
C PHE A 159 4.21 -4.04 -16.24
N LEU A 160 4.02 -3.51 -17.44
CA LEU A 160 3.78 -4.33 -18.62
C LEU A 160 5.00 -5.19 -18.99
N SER A 161 6.22 -4.72 -18.73
CA SER A 161 7.41 -5.53 -18.97
C SER A 161 7.49 -6.79 -18.11
N THR A 162 6.84 -6.80 -16.94
CA THR A 162 6.81 -7.97 -16.04
C THR A 162 5.55 -8.81 -16.22
N GLU A 163 4.40 -8.19 -16.46
CA GLU A 163 3.10 -8.84 -16.44
C GLU A 163 2.55 -9.23 -17.82
N PHE A 164 2.90 -8.51 -18.89
CA PHE A 164 2.31 -8.74 -20.21
C PHE A 164 2.57 -10.18 -20.71
N GLY A 165 1.49 -10.84 -21.13
CA GLY A 165 1.52 -12.23 -21.60
C GLY A 165 1.68 -13.29 -20.50
N LYS A 166 1.80 -12.87 -19.24
CA LYS A 166 1.87 -13.76 -18.07
C LYS A 166 0.64 -13.67 -17.20
N ASN A 167 0.13 -12.48 -17.00
CA ASN A 167 -1.01 -12.21 -16.13
C ASN A 167 -2.03 -11.32 -16.83
N HIS A 168 -3.29 -11.50 -16.47
CA HIS A 168 -4.40 -10.63 -16.81
C HIS A 168 -5.09 -10.16 -15.53
N PHE A 169 -5.48 -8.89 -15.46
CA PHE A 169 -6.06 -8.25 -14.29
C PHE A 169 -7.43 -7.64 -14.59
N GLU A 170 -8.42 -7.89 -13.77
CA GLU A 170 -9.71 -7.20 -13.94
C GLU A 170 -9.57 -5.69 -13.66
N PHE A 171 -8.81 -5.32 -12.62
CA PHE A 171 -8.65 -3.93 -12.20
C PHE A 171 -7.19 -3.54 -12.02
N ILE A 172 -6.80 -2.43 -12.62
CA ILE A 172 -5.61 -1.66 -12.22
C ILE A 172 -6.05 -0.57 -11.23
N LEU A 173 -5.40 -0.53 -10.06
CA LEU A 173 -5.69 0.41 -8.98
C LEU A 173 -4.55 1.40 -8.79
N THR A 174 -4.90 2.70 -8.73
CA THR A 174 -3.98 3.80 -8.44
C THR A 174 -4.36 4.56 -7.17
N PRO A 175 -3.46 5.34 -6.54
CA PRO A 175 -3.83 6.24 -5.44
C PRO A 175 -4.71 7.42 -5.87
N GLY A 176 -5.20 8.17 -4.88
CA GLY A 176 -5.78 9.51 -5.08
C GLY A 176 -4.73 10.49 -5.59
N GLY A 177 -5.12 11.44 -6.43
CA GLY A 177 -4.18 12.34 -7.11
C GLY A 177 -3.13 11.62 -7.95
N PHE A 178 -3.48 10.48 -8.56
CA PHE A 178 -2.63 9.82 -9.56
C PHE A 178 -2.40 10.76 -10.76
N LEU A 179 -3.49 11.37 -11.23
CA LEU A 179 -3.47 12.51 -12.14
C LEU A 179 -4.03 13.76 -11.44
N THR A 180 -3.86 14.92 -12.07
CA THR A 180 -4.44 16.17 -11.59
C THR A 180 -4.91 17.04 -12.75
N PHE A 181 -5.84 17.95 -12.49
CA PHE A 181 -6.32 18.93 -13.46
C PHE A 181 -6.61 20.29 -12.81
N GLU A 182 -6.56 21.34 -13.61
CA GLU A 182 -7.00 22.68 -13.20
C GLU A 182 -8.50 22.84 -13.43
N PHE A 183 -9.17 23.59 -12.56
CA PHE A 183 -10.57 23.97 -12.77
C PHE A 183 -10.73 24.73 -14.10
N PRO A 184 -11.80 24.47 -14.88
CA PRO A 184 -12.15 25.28 -16.04
C PRO A 184 -12.20 26.77 -15.70
N ALA A 185 -11.79 27.64 -16.62
CA ALA A 185 -11.66 29.08 -16.38
C ALA A 185 -12.95 29.72 -15.81
N GLU A 186 -14.11 29.24 -16.27
CA GLU A 186 -15.43 29.67 -15.81
C GLU A 186 -15.76 29.30 -14.36
N LEU A 187 -15.03 28.35 -13.76
CA LEU A 187 -15.18 27.90 -12.37
C LEU A 187 -14.05 28.40 -11.45
N GLN A 188 -13.12 29.21 -11.96
CA GLN A 188 -11.99 29.69 -11.16
C GLN A 188 -12.37 30.89 -10.27
N ARG A 189 -13.36 31.69 -10.64
CA ARG A 189 -13.75 32.92 -9.92
C ARG A 189 -15.11 32.78 -9.25
N ASP A 190 -15.22 33.30 -8.03
CA ASP A 190 -16.48 33.42 -7.26
C ASP A 190 -17.29 32.11 -7.17
N LEU A 191 -16.61 30.96 -7.19
CA LEU A 191 -17.26 29.66 -7.14
C LEU A 191 -17.78 29.40 -5.73
N ASP A 192 -19.08 29.33 -5.57
CA ASP A 192 -19.72 28.82 -4.36
C ASP A 192 -19.69 27.29 -4.35
N ILE A 193 -19.10 26.70 -3.31
CA ILE A 193 -18.94 25.25 -3.22
C ILE A 193 -20.28 24.53 -3.14
N SER A 194 -21.23 25.04 -2.35
CA SER A 194 -22.53 24.38 -2.17
C SER A 194 -23.33 24.34 -3.47
N LYS A 195 -23.16 25.35 -4.32
CA LYS A 195 -23.69 25.39 -5.69
C LYS A 195 -22.91 24.46 -6.61
N ALA A 196 -21.57 24.46 -6.53
CA ALA A 196 -20.71 23.62 -7.35
C ALA A 196 -20.99 22.13 -7.17
N GLU A 197 -21.21 21.69 -5.93
CA GLU A 197 -21.58 20.32 -5.58
C GLU A 197 -22.88 19.84 -6.24
N LYS A 198 -23.77 20.76 -6.63
CA LYS A 198 -25.07 20.45 -7.25
C LYS A 198 -25.06 20.62 -8.77
N GLN A 199 -24.27 21.55 -9.28
CA GLN A 199 -24.41 22.03 -10.67
C GLN A 199 -23.15 21.85 -11.51
N ASN A 200 -21.97 21.86 -10.91
CA ASN A 200 -20.71 21.98 -11.65
C ASN A 200 -19.90 20.67 -11.68
N ILE A 201 -20.33 19.61 -10.98
CA ILE A 201 -19.70 18.29 -11.04
C ILE A 201 -19.50 17.79 -12.48
N PRO A 202 -20.49 17.86 -13.40
CA PRO A 202 -20.29 17.40 -14.79
C PRO A 202 -19.20 18.18 -15.55
N GLN A 203 -19.07 19.50 -15.30
CA GLN A 203 -18.05 20.33 -15.93
C GLN A 203 -16.65 19.97 -15.40
N LEU A 204 -16.51 19.74 -14.09
CA LEU A 204 -15.26 19.29 -13.48
C LEU A 204 -14.87 17.89 -13.96
N GLN A 205 -15.83 16.96 -14.05
CA GLN A 205 -15.61 15.64 -14.64
C GLN A 205 -15.19 15.71 -16.11
N LYS A 206 -15.76 16.63 -16.89
CA LYS A 206 -15.35 16.86 -18.28
C LYS A 206 -13.90 17.33 -18.37
N ALA A 207 -13.48 18.26 -17.52
CA ALA A 207 -12.09 18.72 -17.46
C ALA A 207 -11.13 17.58 -17.07
N ALA A 208 -11.49 16.81 -16.04
CA ALA A 208 -10.75 15.62 -15.62
C ALA A 208 -10.68 14.56 -16.75
N ASN A 209 -11.77 14.35 -17.50
CA ASN A 209 -11.82 13.40 -18.60
C ASN A 209 -10.85 13.76 -19.72
N ASN A 210 -10.70 15.05 -20.03
CA ASN A 210 -9.74 15.50 -21.05
C ASN A 210 -8.31 15.10 -20.64
N VAL A 211 -7.92 15.36 -19.38
CA VAL A 211 -6.61 14.95 -18.87
C VAL A 211 -6.41 13.43 -18.91
N ILE A 212 -7.43 12.64 -18.55
CA ILE A 212 -7.35 11.17 -18.64
C ILE A 212 -7.18 10.73 -20.10
N THR A 213 -7.91 11.34 -21.02
CA THR A 213 -7.88 11.01 -22.45
C THR A 213 -6.52 11.35 -23.04
N ASP A 214 -5.98 12.52 -22.71
CA ASP A 214 -4.65 12.97 -23.14
C ASP A 214 -3.56 12.08 -22.53
N PHE A 215 -3.69 11.65 -21.28
CA PHE A 215 -2.74 10.75 -20.63
C PHE A 215 -2.65 9.41 -21.36
N PHE A 216 -3.79 8.75 -21.64
CA PHE A 216 -3.78 7.49 -22.38
C PHE A 216 -3.44 7.66 -23.86
N GLY A 217 -3.92 8.72 -24.50
CA GLY A 217 -3.61 9.05 -25.89
C GLY A 217 -2.13 9.42 -26.12
N GLY A 218 -1.45 9.90 -25.06
CA GLY A 218 -0.03 10.17 -25.05
C GLY A 218 0.86 8.93 -24.89
N LEU A 219 0.32 7.78 -24.46
CA LEU A 219 1.08 6.54 -24.37
C LEU A 219 1.47 6.04 -25.75
N GLN A 220 2.66 5.44 -25.87
CA GLN A 220 3.01 4.74 -27.10
C GLN A 220 1.95 3.68 -27.46
N SER A 221 1.57 3.59 -28.74
CA SER A 221 0.52 2.68 -29.20
C SER A 221 0.77 1.21 -28.82
N THR A 222 2.04 0.79 -28.79
CA THR A 222 2.43 -0.56 -28.37
C THR A 222 2.26 -0.78 -26.88
N VAL A 223 2.51 0.25 -26.05
CA VAL A 223 2.31 0.22 -24.60
C VAL A 223 0.82 0.16 -24.29
N PHE A 224 0.02 1.03 -24.92
CA PHE A 224 -1.43 1.04 -24.71
C PHE A 224 -2.08 -0.26 -25.17
N LYS A 225 -1.69 -0.82 -26.33
CA LYS A 225 -2.17 -2.14 -26.77
C LYS A 225 -1.90 -3.24 -25.73
N LYS A 226 -0.67 -3.31 -25.22
CA LYS A 226 -0.31 -4.27 -24.16
C LYS A 226 -1.12 -4.06 -22.88
N LEU A 227 -1.40 -2.79 -22.53
CA LEU A 227 -2.22 -2.46 -21.37
C LEU A 227 -3.63 -3.04 -21.49
N LYS A 228 -4.29 -2.86 -22.65
CA LYS A 228 -5.62 -3.41 -22.92
C LYS A 228 -5.68 -4.93 -22.88
N GLU A 229 -4.60 -5.60 -23.28
CA GLU A 229 -4.52 -7.07 -23.22
C GLU A 229 -4.23 -7.58 -21.80
N THR A 230 -3.59 -6.74 -20.96
CA THR A 230 -3.19 -7.09 -19.59
C THR A 230 -4.28 -6.78 -18.57
N ALA A 231 -5.21 -5.85 -18.84
CA ALA A 231 -6.28 -5.54 -17.91
C ALA A 231 -7.58 -5.04 -18.55
N ASP A 232 -8.70 -5.22 -17.84
CA ASP A 232 -10.03 -4.76 -18.28
C ASP A 232 -10.29 -3.28 -17.91
N PHE A 233 -10.05 -2.92 -16.66
CA PHE A 233 -10.35 -1.59 -16.13
C PHE A 233 -9.14 -0.94 -15.47
N PHE A 234 -9.05 0.38 -15.60
CA PHE A 234 -8.06 1.21 -14.92
C PHE A 234 -8.78 2.23 -14.05
N THR A 235 -8.62 2.12 -12.73
CA THR A 235 -9.23 3.04 -11.77
C THR A 235 -8.24 4.14 -11.40
N ILE A 236 -8.67 5.40 -11.55
CA ILE A 236 -7.79 6.57 -11.57
C ILE A 236 -8.26 7.57 -10.52
N GLY A 237 -7.44 7.80 -9.50
CA GLY A 237 -7.61 8.97 -8.65
C GLY A 237 -7.15 10.21 -9.39
N ILE A 238 -8.03 11.21 -9.54
CA ILE A 238 -7.71 12.47 -10.22
C ILE A 238 -8.20 13.67 -9.43
N ASP A 239 -7.28 14.55 -9.05
CA ASP A 239 -7.61 15.71 -8.23
C ASP A 239 -7.71 16.98 -9.08
N GLY A 240 -8.77 17.75 -8.85
CA GLY A 240 -8.94 19.07 -9.42
C GLY A 240 -8.61 20.15 -8.40
N PHE A 241 -7.94 21.20 -8.84
CA PHE A 241 -7.65 22.38 -8.01
C PHE A 241 -8.03 23.67 -8.72
N ASN A 242 -8.50 24.64 -7.95
CA ASN A 242 -8.65 26.01 -8.40
C ASN A 242 -7.29 26.71 -8.30
N PRO A 243 -6.72 27.24 -9.39
CA PRO A 243 -5.41 27.89 -9.34
C PRO A 243 -5.41 29.24 -8.58
N THR A 244 -6.58 29.77 -8.22
CA THR A 244 -6.72 31.09 -7.59
C THR A 244 -7.00 31.05 -6.10
N ASN A 245 -7.34 29.89 -5.54
CA ASN A 245 -7.68 29.73 -4.12
C ASN A 245 -7.51 28.26 -3.68
N ASP A 246 -7.90 27.93 -2.45
CA ASP A 246 -7.72 26.58 -1.87
C ASP A 246 -8.79 25.56 -2.30
N GLN A 247 -9.72 25.92 -3.20
CA GLN A 247 -10.82 25.03 -3.59
C GLN A 247 -10.33 23.83 -4.39
N SER A 248 -10.90 22.67 -4.10
CA SER A 248 -10.50 21.42 -4.75
C SER A 248 -11.66 20.45 -4.93
N ILE A 249 -11.44 19.44 -5.75
CA ILE A 249 -12.29 18.25 -5.88
C ILE A 249 -11.41 17.02 -5.99
N GLU A 250 -11.77 15.94 -5.30
CA GLU A 250 -11.04 14.65 -5.36
C GLU A 250 -11.95 13.64 -6.08
N LEU A 251 -11.64 13.31 -7.33
CA LEU A 251 -12.45 12.42 -8.17
C LEU A 251 -11.78 11.05 -8.33
N VAL A 252 -12.61 10.05 -8.64
CA VAL A 252 -12.15 8.74 -9.10
C VAL A 252 -12.89 8.37 -10.38
N ALA A 253 -12.13 8.01 -11.42
CA ALA A 253 -12.66 7.53 -12.69
C ALA A 253 -12.44 6.02 -12.85
N VAL A 254 -13.39 5.35 -13.49
CA VAL A 254 -13.19 4.02 -14.07
C VAL A 254 -13.01 4.17 -15.56
N TYR A 255 -11.80 3.89 -16.04
CA TYR A 255 -11.49 3.82 -17.47
C TYR A 255 -11.60 2.38 -17.95
N ASP A 256 -12.51 2.13 -18.88
CA ASP A 256 -12.67 0.84 -19.55
C ASP A 256 -11.63 0.76 -20.68
N LEU A 257 -10.62 -0.10 -20.52
CA LEU A 257 -9.52 -0.22 -21.46
C LEU A 257 -9.97 -0.80 -22.80
N GLY A 258 -10.99 -1.66 -22.81
CA GLY A 258 -11.56 -2.22 -24.02
C GLY A 258 -12.37 -1.21 -24.83
N LYS A 259 -13.12 -0.33 -24.14
CA LYS A 259 -13.91 0.75 -24.76
C LYS A 259 -13.13 2.05 -24.96
N GLU A 260 -11.92 2.13 -24.42
CA GLU A 260 -11.02 3.28 -24.50
C GLU A 260 -11.66 4.59 -24.00
N LYS A 261 -12.45 4.51 -22.93
CA LYS A 261 -13.12 5.68 -22.35
C LYS A 261 -13.42 5.51 -20.86
N VAL A 262 -13.63 6.65 -20.19
CA VAL A 262 -14.21 6.65 -18.85
C VAL A 262 -15.67 6.23 -18.92
N THR A 263 -16.07 5.25 -18.12
CA THR A 263 -17.45 4.75 -18.06
C THR A 263 -18.17 5.16 -16.78
N ASN A 264 -17.42 5.37 -15.69
CA ASN A 264 -18.00 5.71 -14.39
C ASN A 264 -17.14 6.77 -13.69
N TRP A 265 -17.82 7.60 -12.92
CA TRP A 265 -17.22 8.62 -12.06
C TRP A 265 -17.76 8.49 -10.65
N THR A 266 -16.88 8.71 -9.69
CA THR A 266 -17.22 9.00 -8.30
C THR A 266 -16.18 9.96 -7.72
N GLY A 267 -16.15 10.15 -6.42
CA GLY A 267 -15.17 11.00 -5.76
C GLY A 267 -15.46 11.14 -4.29
N LYS A 268 -14.68 11.95 -3.60
CA LYS A 268 -14.75 12.05 -2.15
C LYS A 268 -16.06 12.67 -1.67
N PHE A 269 -16.77 11.92 -0.84
CA PHE A 269 -17.99 12.39 -0.18
C PHE A 269 -17.78 12.67 1.31
N TYR A 270 -16.71 12.11 1.90
CA TYR A 270 -16.46 12.14 3.34
C TYR A 270 -15.17 12.90 3.71
N PRO A 271 -15.18 14.24 3.67
CA PRO A 271 -14.00 15.03 3.99
C PRO A 271 -13.62 15.02 5.47
N THR A 272 -12.38 15.44 5.74
CA THR A 272 -11.98 15.89 7.08
C THR A 272 -12.68 17.22 7.43
N GLU A 273 -12.72 17.59 8.71
CA GLU A 273 -13.30 18.88 9.11
C GLU A 273 -12.60 20.07 8.45
N GLY A 274 -11.26 20.00 8.30
CA GLY A 274 -10.48 21.07 7.66
C GLY A 274 -10.76 21.24 6.17
N GLN A 275 -11.17 20.18 5.48
CA GLN A 275 -11.49 20.23 4.05
C GLN A 275 -12.92 20.69 3.77
N LYS A 276 -13.80 20.73 4.78
CA LYS A 276 -15.23 20.98 4.59
C LYS A 276 -15.54 22.30 3.88
N LYS A 277 -14.69 23.31 4.06
CA LYS A 277 -14.89 24.67 3.52
C LYS A 277 -14.40 24.86 2.08
N ASP A 278 -13.51 23.99 1.58
CA ASP A 278 -12.83 24.17 0.28
C ASP A 278 -13.02 22.98 -0.68
N LEU A 279 -13.41 21.81 -0.17
CA LEU A 279 -13.62 20.61 -0.98
C LEU A 279 -15.05 20.57 -1.52
N ILE A 280 -15.17 20.50 -2.84
CA ILE A 280 -16.41 20.14 -3.54
C ILE A 280 -16.63 18.63 -3.37
N LYS A 281 -17.66 18.23 -2.62
CA LYS A 281 -17.97 16.81 -2.38
C LYS A 281 -18.79 16.19 -3.50
N ILE A 282 -18.64 14.88 -3.67
CA ILE A 282 -19.59 14.06 -4.43
C ILE A 282 -20.73 13.63 -3.51
N ASN A 283 -21.83 14.39 -3.52
CA ASN A 283 -22.97 14.13 -2.64
C ASN A 283 -23.86 12.95 -3.10
N ASN A 284 -23.78 12.56 -4.37
CA ASN A 284 -24.50 11.40 -4.88
C ASN A 284 -23.75 10.11 -4.53
N LEU A 285 -24.16 9.46 -3.43
CA LEU A 285 -23.52 8.24 -2.94
C LEU A 285 -23.66 7.05 -3.90
N ASP A 286 -24.70 7.02 -4.75
CA ASP A 286 -24.96 5.91 -5.66
C ASP A 286 -23.82 5.72 -6.66
N THR A 287 -23.07 6.80 -6.96
CA THR A 287 -21.90 6.77 -7.84
C THR A 287 -20.77 5.85 -7.36
N HIS A 288 -20.75 5.52 -6.05
CA HIS A 288 -19.74 4.66 -5.45
C HIS A 288 -20.01 3.16 -5.68
N PHE A 289 -21.24 2.80 -6.06
CA PHE A 289 -21.70 1.42 -6.16
C PHE A 289 -21.85 1.04 -7.64
N ILE A 290 -20.94 0.23 -8.15
CA ILE A 290 -20.87 -0.10 -9.57
C ILE A 290 -20.81 -1.61 -9.78
N GLU A 291 -21.36 -2.08 -10.90
CA GLU A 291 -21.21 -3.46 -11.34
C GLU A 291 -20.29 -3.51 -12.56
N LEU A 292 -19.15 -4.20 -12.44
CA LEU A 292 -18.20 -4.44 -13.53
C LEU A 292 -17.82 -5.92 -13.50
N ASN A 293 -17.67 -6.55 -14.67
CA ASN A 293 -17.41 -7.99 -14.80
C ASN A 293 -18.35 -8.85 -13.93
N ASN A 294 -19.64 -8.51 -13.92
CA ASN A 294 -20.68 -9.16 -13.11
C ASN A 294 -20.40 -9.23 -11.61
N GLN A 295 -19.58 -8.30 -11.09
CA GLN A 295 -19.23 -8.20 -9.68
C GLN A 295 -19.62 -6.84 -9.14
N LYS A 296 -20.06 -6.85 -7.88
CA LYS A 296 -20.45 -5.66 -7.14
C LYS A 296 -19.22 -5.00 -6.53
N ILE A 297 -18.89 -3.80 -6.98
CA ILE A 297 -17.70 -3.06 -6.59
C ILE A 297 -18.10 -1.76 -5.90
N VAL A 298 -17.43 -1.46 -4.79
CA VAL A 298 -17.48 -0.14 -4.16
C VAL A 298 -16.16 0.59 -4.40
N ILE A 299 -16.24 1.79 -4.97
CA ILE A 299 -15.07 2.67 -5.13
C ILE A 299 -15.13 3.77 -4.08
N LEU A 300 -14.01 4.01 -3.40
CA LEU A 300 -13.90 4.99 -2.33
C LEU A 300 -12.84 6.03 -2.68
N GLY A 301 -13.18 7.32 -2.56
CA GLY A 301 -12.20 8.38 -2.47
C GLY A 301 -11.41 8.29 -1.17
N CYS A 302 -10.36 9.10 -1.05
CA CYS A 302 -9.36 9.02 0.00
C CYS A 302 -9.91 8.77 1.42
N HIS A 303 -10.60 9.74 2.00
CA HIS A 303 -11.11 9.63 3.38
C HIS A 303 -12.43 8.89 3.51
N ASP A 304 -13.05 8.46 2.41
CA ASP A 304 -14.35 7.80 2.43
C ASP A 304 -14.32 6.50 3.24
N LEU A 305 -13.20 5.78 3.23
CA LEU A 305 -13.00 4.59 4.07
C LEU A 305 -13.20 4.87 5.58
N ASN A 306 -13.01 6.10 6.04
CA ASN A 306 -13.17 6.46 7.45
C ASN A 306 -14.63 6.44 7.93
N VAL A 307 -15.62 6.27 7.05
CA VAL A 307 -16.97 5.89 7.50
C VAL A 307 -16.92 4.60 8.33
N PHE A 308 -15.96 3.71 8.07
CA PHE A 308 -15.71 2.49 8.82
C PHE A 308 -14.74 2.65 10.00
N SER A 309 -14.19 3.84 10.26
CA SER A 309 -13.25 4.05 11.37
C SER A 309 -13.96 4.02 12.73
N PRO A 310 -13.74 3.03 13.63
CA PRO A 310 -14.43 2.97 14.92
C PRO A 310 -14.15 4.20 15.78
N ARG A 311 -12.90 4.69 15.77
CA ARG A 311 -12.51 5.89 16.50
C ARG A 311 -13.19 7.13 15.93
N GLY A 312 -13.24 7.25 14.60
CA GLY A 312 -13.91 8.37 13.93
C GLY A 312 -15.41 8.39 14.25
N GLN A 313 -16.05 7.22 14.24
CA GLN A 313 -17.47 7.06 14.56
C GLN A 313 -17.76 7.34 16.04
N ALA A 314 -16.91 6.89 16.96
CA ALA A 314 -17.08 7.13 18.40
C ALA A 314 -16.90 8.61 18.79
N ALA A 315 -16.06 9.35 18.06
CA ALA A 315 -15.82 10.77 18.31
C ALA A 315 -16.83 11.69 17.59
N ALA A 316 -17.61 11.18 16.65
CA ALA A 316 -18.58 11.97 15.91
C ALA A 316 -19.83 12.27 16.75
N ASN A 317 -20.37 13.48 16.63
CA ASN A 317 -21.67 13.82 17.21
C ASN A 317 -22.76 12.89 16.61
N PRO A 318 -23.55 12.17 17.42
CA PRO A 318 -24.60 11.28 16.94
C PRO A 318 -25.60 11.94 15.98
N ASN A 319 -25.92 13.21 16.23
CA ASN A 319 -26.83 14.01 15.41
C ASN A 319 -26.11 14.86 14.36
N GLY A 320 -24.79 14.72 14.23
CA GLY A 320 -23.97 15.46 13.28
C GLY A 320 -24.03 14.85 11.87
N TRP A 321 -23.92 15.72 10.85
CA TRP A 321 -23.91 15.35 9.44
C TRP A 321 -22.95 14.18 9.12
N LYS A 322 -21.79 14.16 9.78
CA LYS A 322 -20.73 13.18 9.57
C LYS A 322 -21.10 11.78 10.06
N LYS A 323 -21.86 11.68 11.14
CA LYS A 323 -22.35 10.39 11.66
C LYS A 323 -23.49 9.87 10.78
N GLN A 324 -24.46 10.74 10.49
CA GLN A 324 -25.60 10.42 9.63
C GLN A 324 -25.16 9.97 8.22
N LEU A 325 -24.20 10.68 7.62
CA LEU A 325 -23.65 10.34 6.31
C LEU A 325 -22.92 8.98 6.32
N ALA A 326 -22.13 8.71 7.36
CA ALA A 326 -21.45 7.43 7.51
C ALA A 326 -22.44 6.27 7.70
N ASP A 327 -23.44 6.45 8.55
CA ASP A 327 -24.46 5.43 8.80
C ASP A 327 -25.29 5.15 7.54
N LYS A 328 -25.69 6.20 6.80
CA LYS A 328 -26.36 6.07 5.52
C LYS A 328 -25.53 5.30 4.50
N PHE A 329 -24.26 5.66 4.34
CA PHE A 329 -23.37 4.96 3.39
C PHE A 329 -23.16 3.49 3.77
N LYS A 330 -23.02 3.19 5.07
CA LYS A 330 -22.91 1.81 5.56
C LYS A 330 -24.16 0.97 5.27
N VAL A 331 -25.36 1.57 5.36
CA VAL A 331 -26.60 0.90 4.95
C VAL A 331 -26.55 0.56 3.47
N TYR A 332 -26.18 1.51 2.60
CA TYR A 332 -26.04 1.25 1.16
C TYR A 332 -25.01 0.16 0.86
N CYS A 333 -23.87 0.12 1.56
CA CYS A 333 -22.91 -0.98 1.42
C CYS A 333 -23.51 -2.35 1.79
N LYS A 334 -24.33 -2.43 2.83
CA LYS A 334 -24.95 -3.70 3.25
C LYS A 334 -26.01 -4.15 2.25
N GLU A 335 -26.83 -3.23 1.74
CA GLU A 335 -27.85 -3.51 0.73
C GLU A 335 -27.24 -3.89 -0.62
N PHE A 336 -26.22 -3.15 -1.06
CA PHE A 336 -25.50 -3.45 -2.28
C PHE A 336 -24.75 -4.78 -2.19
N ASN A 337 -24.20 -5.10 -1.01
CA ASN A 337 -23.48 -6.35 -0.70
C ASN A 337 -22.25 -6.58 -1.62
N PRO A 338 -21.25 -5.67 -1.59
CA PRO A 338 -20.12 -5.71 -2.51
C PRO A 338 -19.20 -6.91 -2.32
N GLU A 339 -18.56 -7.33 -3.40
CA GLU A 339 -17.51 -8.34 -3.43
C GLU A 339 -16.11 -7.73 -3.43
N ILE A 340 -15.98 -6.52 -3.99
CA ILE A 340 -14.71 -5.81 -4.15
C ILE A 340 -14.84 -4.38 -3.61
N ILE A 341 -13.83 -3.89 -2.88
CA ILE A 341 -13.71 -2.47 -2.53
C ILE A 341 -12.35 -1.90 -2.95
N LEU A 342 -12.38 -0.82 -3.72
CA LEU A 342 -11.18 -0.11 -4.21
C LEU A 342 -11.13 1.29 -3.58
N GLN A 343 -10.08 1.60 -2.81
CA GLN A 343 -9.91 2.91 -2.19
C GLN A 343 -8.76 3.67 -2.85
N HIS A 344 -8.94 4.97 -3.10
CA HIS A 344 -7.94 5.86 -3.70
C HIS A 344 -7.42 6.91 -2.70
N PRO A 345 -6.54 6.56 -1.74
CA PRO A 345 -5.98 7.53 -0.81
C PRO A 345 -4.79 8.30 -1.41
N HIS A 346 -4.57 9.53 -0.93
CA HIS A 346 -3.45 10.38 -1.37
C HIS A 346 -2.12 10.05 -0.74
N TRP A 347 -2.07 9.66 0.53
CA TRP A 347 -0.81 9.36 1.23
C TRP A 347 -0.99 8.13 2.09
N THR A 348 -0.14 7.12 1.89
CA THR A 348 -0.14 5.92 2.70
C THR A 348 1.30 5.49 3.01
N ASP A 349 1.91 6.13 4.00
CA ASP A 349 3.29 5.86 4.42
C ASP A 349 3.39 4.97 5.68
N THR A 350 2.26 4.60 6.28
CA THR A 350 2.20 3.67 7.41
C THR A 350 0.90 2.86 7.39
N PRO A 351 0.94 1.56 7.76
CA PRO A 351 -0.26 0.72 7.78
C PRO A 351 -1.35 1.26 8.72
N ASN A 352 -0.96 2.06 9.72
CA ASN A 352 -1.87 2.53 10.77
C ASN A 352 -2.91 3.56 10.28
N ILE A 353 -2.75 4.12 9.07
CA ILE A 353 -3.72 5.10 8.54
C ILE A 353 -5.05 4.42 8.24
N TRP A 354 -5.02 3.27 7.55
CA TRP A 354 -6.23 2.63 7.00
C TRP A 354 -6.55 1.27 7.61
N ASN A 355 -5.58 0.59 8.22
CA ASN A 355 -5.76 -0.81 8.69
C ASN A 355 -6.97 -0.98 9.61
N VAL A 356 -7.19 -0.06 10.56
CA VAL A 356 -8.34 -0.17 11.49
C VAL A 356 -9.67 -0.11 10.74
N ALA A 357 -9.81 0.81 9.79
CA ALA A 357 -11.04 0.93 9.01
C ALA A 357 -11.25 -0.29 8.10
N TRP A 358 -10.19 -0.84 7.51
CA TRP A 358 -10.26 -2.10 6.76
C TRP A 358 -10.67 -3.29 7.63
N ARG A 359 -10.19 -3.41 8.87
CA ARG A 359 -10.66 -4.45 9.80
C ARG A 359 -12.14 -4.32 10.12
N THR A 360 -12.65 -3.10 10.17
CA THR A 360 -14.09 -2.88 10.34
C THR A 360 -14.87 -3.25 9.09
N VAL A 361 -14.36 -2.95 7.89
CA VAL A 361 -14.95 -3.45 6.62
C VAL A 361 -15.03 -4.97 6.62
N GLU A 362 -13.95 -5.68 6.96
CA GLU A 362 -13.94 -7.15 7.02
C GLU A 362 -14.99 -7.71 7.97
N LYS A 363 -15.25 -7.02 9.08
CA LYS A 363 -16.23 -7.42 10.08
C LYS A 363 -17.67 -7.09 9.67
N GLU A 364 -17.90 -5.90 9.12
CA GLU A 364 -19.25 -5.38 8.83
C GLU A 364 -19.77 -5.82 7.45
N LEU A 365 -18.88 -6.15 6.51
CA LEU A 365 -19.19 -6.50 5.12
C LEU A 365 -18.52 -7.85 4.76
N PRO A 366 -19.04 -8.98 5.25
CA PRO A 366 -18.39 -10.29 5.10
C PRO A 366 -18.30 -10.79 3.64
N ASN A 367 -19.14 -10.28 2.74
CA ASN A 367 -19.10 -10.64 1.31
C ASN A 367 -17.93 -10.00 0.55
N VAL A 368 -17.24 -9.02 1.14
CA VAL A 368 -16.06 -8.40 0.51
C VAL A 368 -14.91 -9.39 0.51
N LYS A 369 -14.65 -9.99 -0.66
CA LYS A 369 -13.59 -10.99 -0.89
C LYS A 369 -12.26 -10.31 -1.18
N HIS A 370 -12.30 -9.19 -1.89
CA HIS A 370 -11.12 -8.44 -2.32
C HIS A 370 -11.22 -6.98 -1.89
N PHE A 371 -10.14 -6.41 -1.37
CA PHE A 371 -10.03 -4.97 -1.29
C PHE A 371 -8.59 -4.53 -1.40
N ALA A 372 -8.39 -3.28 -1.82
CA ALA A 372 -7.08 -2.64 -1.74
C ALA A 372 -7.22 -1.12 -1.61
N SER A 373 -6.31 -0.51 -0.84
CA SER A 373 -6.00 0.91 -0.96
C SER A 373 -4.96 1.12 -2.05
N GLY A 374 -5.14 2.06 -2.97
CA GLY A 374 -4.06 2.62 -3.76
C GLY A 374 -2.97 3.20 -2.85
N ILE A 375 -1.72 3.24 -3.30
CA ILE A 375 -0.59 3.63 -2.43
C ILE A 375 0.26 4.68 -3.13
N LYS A 376 0.32 5.86 -2.52
CA LYS A 376 1.38 6.84 -2.69
C LYS A 376 2.24 6.78 -1.43
N TYR A 377 3.32 6.00 -1.50
CA TYR A 377 4.23 5.74 -0.39
C TYR A 377 5.20 6.91 -0.24
N TYR A 378 4.76 7.94 0.47
CA TYR A 378 5.49 9.17 0.67
C TYR A 378 4.97 9.91 1.90
N ASN A 379 5.87 10.61 2.59
CA ASN A 379 5.54 11.53 3.66
C ASN A 379 6.11 12.92 3.33
N LYS A 380 5.25 13.91 3.14
CA LYS A 380 5.68 15.28 2.83
C LYS A 380 6.44 15.95 3.99
N ASN A 381 6.23 15.48 5.22
CA ASN A 381 6.76 16.09 6.44
C ASN A 381 8.03 15.38 6.95
N GLY A 382 8.61 14.46 6.17
CA GLY A 382 9.83 13.74 6.56
C GLY A 382 9.84 12.30 6.08
N ASP A 383 10.47 11.42 6.84
CA ASP A 383 10.57 10.01 6.47
C ASP A 383 9.21 9.29 6.57
N VAL A 384 9.03 8.28 5.72
CA VAL A 384 7.90 7.35 5.79
C VAL A 384 7.84 6.67 7.15
N ARG A 385 6.63 6.63 7.74
CA ARG A 385 6.44 6.18 9.15
C ARG A 385 6.34 4.66 9.32
N GLY A 386 6.19 3.91 8.24
CA GLY A 386 6.04 2.47 8.27
C GLY A 386 6.74 1.82 7.09
N ASP A 387 7.09 0.55 7.25
CA ASP A 387 7.69 -0.28 6.22
C ASP A 387 6.71 -0.54 5.07
N ILE A 388 7.17 -0.45 3.82
CA ILE A 388 6.31 -0.57 2.63
C ILE A 388 5.62 -1.93 2.57
N ASP A 389 6.31 -3.03 2.87
CA ASP A 389 5.72 -4.37 2.81
C ASP A 389 4.56 -4.49 3.81
N LYS A 390 4.73 -3.91 5.01
CA LYS A 390 3.64 -3.83 6.00
C LYS A 390 2.50 -2.94 5.55
N VAL A 391 2.79 -1.81 4.89
CA VAL A 391 1.76 -0.95 4.31
C VAL A 391 0.94 -1.76 3.30
N LEU A 392 1.61 -2.43 2.37
CA LEU A 392 0.97 -3.21 1.32
C LEU A 392 0.12 -4.35 1.89
N GLU A 393 0.67 -5.13 2.82
CA GLU A 393 0.00 -6.27 3.48
C GLU A 393 -1.25 -5.82 4.26
N LYS A 394 -1.18 -4.71 5.02
CA LYS A 394 -2.27 -4.27 5.90
C LYS A 394 -3.34 -3.43 5.20
N THR A 395 -3.18 -3.16 3.92
CA THR A 395 -4.11 -2.35 3.11
C THR A 395 -4.71 -3.11 1.94
N LYS A 396 -4.64 -4.45 2.00
CA LYS A 396 -5.24 -5.33 0.99
C LYS A 396 -5.85 -6.58 1.61
N LYS A 397 -6.76 -7.21 0.89
CA LYS A 397 -7.31 -8.55 1.14
C LYS A 397 -7.58 -9.24 -0.18
N GLY A 398 -7.40 -10.55 -0.19
CA GLY A 398 -7.69 -11.39 -1.34
C GLY A 398 -6.61 -11.27 -2.42
N ASP A 399 -7.02 -11.54 -3.64
CA ASP A 399 -6.17 -11.54 -4.82
C ASP A 399 -5.77 -10.12 -5.27
N VAL A 400 -4.59 -9.69 -4.83
CA VAL A 400 -4.02 -8.36 -5.11
C VAL A 400 -2.51 -8.49 -5.32
N ILE A 401 -2.06 -8.18 -6.54
CA ILE A 401 -0.64 -8.10 -6.90
C ILE A 401 -0.18 -6.65 -6.78
N ASP A 402 0.88 -6.43 -6.02
CA ASP A 402 1.47 -5.11 -5.83
C ASP A 402 2.60 -4.90 -6.83
N PHE A 403 2.58 -3.76 -7.52
CA PHE A 403 3.66 -3.36 -8.41
C PHE A 403 4.16 -1.97 -8.04
N TYR A 404 5.45 -1.87 -7.71
CA TYR A 404 6.16 -0.61 -7.63
C TYR A 404 7.53 -0.76 -8.27
N TYR A 405 8.03 0.37 -8.74
CA TYR A 405 9.38 0.52 -9.27
C TYR A 405 10.02 1.76 -8.65
N ASP A 406 11.27 1.59 -8.24
CA ASP A 406 12.09 2.64 -7.62
C ASP A 406 12.66 3.65 -8.62
#